data_AF-A0A2U3B4L1-F1
#
_entry.id   AF-A0A2U3B4L1-F1
#
_cell.length_a   1.000
_cell.length_b   1.000
_cell.length_c   1.000
_cell.angle_alpha   90.00
_cell.angle_beta   90.00
_cell.angle_gamma   90.00
#
_symmetry.space_group_name_H-M   'P 1'
#
loop_
_entity.id
_entity.type
_entity.pdbx_description
1 polymer ?
#
loop_
_entity_poly.entity_id
_entity_poly.type
_entity_poly.pdbx_seq_one_letter_code
_entity_poly.pdbx_strand_id
1 'polypeptide(L)'
;MVSPANTSTHPNYNQIFEKLVINSVPDDKERLIGMLAYADYKEEKYQWKEQYRQANGVSVVPVQDVQNFLLSYHEDKLNKLRNDAEEILYVFAEHYAEDRAEEAYNEALENNLLSEVKNQKDGWIKAAFKGALGSIVFSIFVFFVSLVISFANPDSNYSRLFQFIVGGKEFVILPSNDCRLTPDLEACQ
;
A
#
# COMPACT_ATOMS: atom_id res chain seq x y z
N MET A 1 -40.95 4.49 -2.28
CA MET A 1 -41.83 4.63 -1.10
C MET A 1 -42.36 3.25 -0.75
N VAL A 2 -41.70 2.55 0.17
CA VAL A 2 -42.17 1.26 0.67
C VAL A 2 -43.22 1.55 1.73
N SER A 3 -44.45 1.06 1.52
CA SER A 3 -45.57 1.23 2.44
C SER A 3 -45.19 0.69 3.83
N PRO A 4 -45.53 1.38 4.94
CA PRO A 4 -45.34 0.80 6.27
C PRO A 4 -46.15 -0.50 6.33
N ALA A 5 -45.45 -1.63 6.48
CA ALA A 5 -46.08 -2.93 6.56
C ALA A 5 -47.00 -2.93 7.78
N ASN A 6 -48.31 -3.01 7.56
CA ASN A 6 -49.31 -3.04 8.62
C ASN A 6 -49.30 -4.44 9.25
N THR A 7 -48.44 -4.62 10.24
CA THR A 7 -48.07 -5.90 10.83
C THR A 7 -48.95 -6.30 12.03
N SER A 8 -50.01 -5.53 12.31
CA SER A 8 -50.96 -5.75 13.40
C SER A 8 -51.80 -7.04 13.28
N THR A 9 -51.73 -7.75 12.16
CA THR A 9 -52.49 -8.98 11.88
C THR A 9 -51.71 -10.26 12.17
N HIS A 10 -50.44 -10.18 12.59
CA HIS A 10 -49.63 -11.37 12.84
C HIS A 10 -49.77 -11.89 14.29
N PRO A 11 -50.16 -13.16 14.50
CA PRO A 11 -50.39 -13.73 15.84
C PRO A 11 -49.13 -13.82 16.73
N ASN A 12 -47.94 -13.62 16.17
CA ASN A 12 -46.65 -13.57 16.89
C ASN A 12 -45.92 -12.23 16.71
N TYR A 13 -46.68 -11.14 16.59
CA TYR A 13 -46.12 -9.83 16.32
C TYR A 13 -45.33 -9.25 17.51
N ASN A 14 -44.16 -8.68 17.24
CA ASN A 14 -43.30 -8.10 18.26
C ASN A 14 -43.43 -6.57 18.30
N GLN A 15 -44.23 -6.08 19.26
CA GLN A 15 -44.51 -4.65 19.46
C GLN A 15 -43.25 -3.80 19.68
N ILE A 16 -42.19 -4.37 20.27
CA ILE A 16 -40.94 -3.63 20.51
C ILE A 16 -40.19 -3.38 19.20
N PHE A 17 -40.22 -4.35 18.28
CA PHE A 17 -39.61 -4.17 16.95
C PHE A 17 -40.34 -3.11 16.13
N GLU A 18 -41.66 -3.04 16.25
CA GLU A 18 -42.46 -1.99 15.61
C GLU A 18 -42.01 -0.60 16.06
N LYS A 19 -42.01 -0.41 17.38
CA LYS A 19 -41.70 0.87 18.00
C LYS A 19 -40.27 1.31 17.71
N LEU A 20 -39.31 0.39 17.78
CA LEU A 20 -37.90 0.71 17.58
C LEU A 20 -37.54 0.86 16.09
N VAL A 21 -38.08 0.01 15.21
CA VAL A 21 -37.60 -0.12 13.83
C VAL A 21 -38.65 0.27 12.79
N ILE A 22 -39.85 -0.30 12.83
CA ILE A 22 -40.83 -0.13 11.74
C ILE A 22 -41.41 1.29 11.68
N ASN A 23 -41.56 1.94 12.84
CA ASN A 23 -42.06 3.32 12.92
C ASN A 23 -41.06 4.36 12.43
N SER A 24 -39.81 3.97 12.16
CA SER A 24 -38.78 4.85 11.59
C SER A 24 -38.85 4.90 10.06
N VAL A 25 -38.36 5.99 9.47
CA VAL A 25 -38.31 6.14 8.01
C VAL A 25 -37.37 5.07 7.40
N PRO A 26 -37.79 4.36 6.34
CA PRO A 26 -36.90 3.45 5.62
C PRO A 26 -35.63 4.17 5.14
N ASP A 27 -34.46 3.54 5.31
CA ASP A 27 -33.13 4.03 4.93
C ASP A 27 -32.61 5.26 5.70
N ASP A 28 -33.20 5.57 6.86
CA ASP A 28 -32.70 6.60 7.78
C ASP A 28 -31.74 6.00 8.83
N LYS A 29 -30.81 6.81 9.35
CA LYS A 29 -29.91 6.42 10.46
C LYS A 29 -30.69 5.96 11.69
N GLU A 30 -31.86 6.56 11.91
CA GLU A 30 -32.77 6.21 13.01
C GLU A 30 -33.24 4.76 12.93
N ARG A 31 -33.35 4.22 11.72
CA ARG A 31 -33.72 2.82 11.51
C ARG A 31 -32.59 1.87 11.89
N LEU A 32 -31.34 2.24 11.59
CA LEU A 32 -30.15 1.48 12.01
C LEU A 32 -30.01 1.50 13.53
N ILE A 33 -30.13 2.68 14.15
CA ILE A 33 -30.14 2.84 15.62
C ILE A 33 -31.25 1.98 16.22
N GLY A 34 -32.46 2.00 15.66
CA GLY A 34 -33.57 1.16 16.09
C GLY A 34 -33.28 -0.34 15.99
N MET A 35 -32.56 -0.79 14.96
CA MET A 35 -32.16 -2.19 14.81
C MET A 35 -31.13 -2.61 15.86
N LEU A 36 -30.16 -1.75 16.18
CA LEU A 36 -29.18 -1.97 17.24
C LEU A 36 -29.86 -2.00 18.61
N ALA A 37 -30.68 -1.00 18.92
CA ALA A 37 -31.49 -0.97 20.14
C ALA A 37 -32.39 -2.20 20.30
N TYR A 38 -32.90 -2.74 19.19
CA TYR A 38 -33.68 -3.97 19.21
C TYR A 38 -32.83 -5.22 19.52
N ALA A 39 -31.58 -5.27 19.06
CA ALA A 39 -30.64 -6.33 19.42
C ALA A 39 -30.39 -6.32 20.93
N ASP A 40 -30.13 -5.14 21.51
CA ASP A 40 -29.91 -4.97 22.95
C ASP A 40 -31.14 -5.40 23.76
N TYR A 41 -32.35 -4.99 23.33
CA TYR A 41 -33.59 -5.47 23.96
C TYR A 41 -33.70 -7.01 23.94
N LYS A 42 -33.32 -7.66 22.84
CA LYS A 42 -33.40 -9.13 22.72
C LYS A 42 -32.41 -9.80 23.66
N GLU A 43 -31.24 -9.23 23.86
CA GLU A 43 -30.28 -9.66 24.85
C GLU A 43 -30.83 -9.47 26.27
N GLU A 44 -31.30 -8.27 26.63
CA GLU A 44 -31.89 -8.00 27.95
C GLU A 44 -33.04 -8.97 28.26
N LYS A 45 -33.90 -9.25 27.28
CA LYS A 45 -35.00 -10.21 27.42
C LYS A 45 -34.50 -11.64 27.63
N TYR A 46 -33.42 -12.03 26.96
CA TYR A 46 -32.82 -13.34 27.16
C TYR A 46 -32.25 -13.46 28.58
N GLN A 47 -31.43 -12.49 29.00
CA GLN A 47 -30.82 -12.45 30.33
C GLN A 47 -31.89 -12.44 31.43
N TRP A 48 -32.94 -11.62 31.29
CA TRP A 48 -34.06 -11.59 32.23
C TRP A 48 -34.76 -12.95 32.34
N LYS A 49 -34.99 -13.66 31.22
CA LYS A 49 -35.59 -14.99 31.25
C LYS A 49 -34.72 -16.02 31.97
N GLU A 50 -33.40 -15.98 31.77
CA GLU A 50 -32.48 -16.86 32.48
C GLU A 50 -32.51 -16.59 33.99
N GLN A 51 -32.42 -15.32 34.39
CA GLN A 51 -32.48 -14.91 35.80
C GLN A 51 -33.82 -15.31 36.44
N TYR A 52 -34.94 -15.11 35.74
CA TYR A 52 -36.25 -15.50 36.22
C TYR A 52 -36.34 -17.02 36.44
N ARG A 53 -35.85 -17.83 35.47
CA ARG A 53 -35.84 -19.29 35.59
C ARG A 53 -35.05 -19.76 36.80
N GLN A 54 -33.87 -19.18 37.01
CA GLN A 54 -33.01 -19.51 38.14
C GLN A 54 -33.64 -19.12 39.48
N ALA A 55 -34.23 -17.93 39.56
CA ALA A 55 -34.82 -17.41 40.80
C ALA A 55 -36.10 -18.16 41.21
N ASN A 56 -36.92 -18.60 40.25
CA ASN A 56 -38.21 -19.23 40.50
C ASN A 56 -38.20 -20.77 40.37
N GLY A 57 -37.06 -21.36 39.98
CA GLY A 57 -36.94 -22.80 39.77
C GLY A 57 -37.83 -23.36 38.66
N VAL A 58 -38.16 -22.54 37.64
CA VAL A 58 -39.04 -22.92 36.53
C VAL A 58 -38.26 -23.16 35.25
N SER A 59 -38.71 -24.10 34.42
CA SER A 59 -38.12 -24.36 33.10
C SER A 59 -38.65 -23.41 32.01
N VAL A 60 -39.88 -22.92 32.17
CA VAL A 60 -40.53 -21.99 31.23
C VAL A 60 -41.09 -20.82 32.02
N VAL A 61 -40.79 -19.60 31.55
CA VAL A 61 -41.32 -18.38 32.16
C VAL A 61 -42.80 -18.22 31.81
N PRO A 62 -43.70 -18.04 32.78
CA PRO A 62 -45.13 -17.86 32.52
C PRO A 62 -45.40 -16.67 31.59
N VAL A 63 -46.43 -16.78 30.74
CA VAL A 63 -46.77 -15.74 29.76
C VAL A 63 -47.09 -14.41 30.43
N GLN A 64 -47.75 -14.44 31.59
CA GLN A 64 -48.12 -13.25 32.34
C GLN A 64 -46.90 -12.47 32.84
N ASP A 65 -45.84 -13.16 33.28
CA ASP A 65 -44.59 -12.52 33.68
C ASP A 65 -43.83 -11.94 32.49
N VAL A 66 -43.89 -12.59 31.33
CA VAL A 66 -43.36 -12.01 30.09
C VAL A 66 -44.11 -10.73 29.71
N GLN A 67 -45.43 -10.69 29.90
CA GLN A 67 -46.21 -9.48 29.69
C GLN A 67 -45.82 -8.36 30.67
N ASN A 68 -45.64 -8.69 31.96
CA ASN A 68 -45.17 -7.73 32.96
C ASN A 68 -43.78 -7.15 32.60
N PHE A 69 -42.88 -8.00 32.10
CA PHE A 69 -41.60 -7.54 31.58
C PHE A 69 -41.77 -6.57 30.40
N LEU A 70 -42.65 -6.89 29.43
CA LEU A 70 -42.90 -6.01 28.29
C LEU A 70 -43.51 -4.66 28.71
N LEU A 71 -44.35 -4.64 29.75
CA LEU A 71 -44.92 -3.40 30.30
C LEU A 71 -43.84 -2.47 30.88
N SER A 72 -42.66 -2.98 31.25
CA SER A 72 -41.53 -2.15 31.68
C SER A 72 -40.86 -1.37 30.55
N TYR A 73 -41.13 -1.70 29.29
CA TYR A 73 -40.60 -0.99 28.11
C TYR A 73 -41.54 0.13 27.66
N HIS A 74 -41.72 1.11 28.54
CA HIS A 74 -42.34 2.39 28.21
C HIS A 74 -41.40 3.27 27.37
N GLU A 75 -41.92 4.36 26.81
CA GLU A 75 -41.19 5.21 25.85
C GLU A 75 -39.83 5.68 26.37
N ASP A 76 -39.69 6.04 27.66
CA ASP A 76 -38.39 6.45 28.21
C ASP A 76 -37.34 5.35 28.16
N LYS A 77 -37.72 4.08 28.39
CA LYS A 77 -36.79 2.95 28.32
C LYS A 77 -36.43 2.63 26.87
N LEU A 78 -37.38 2.78 25.94
CA LEU A 78 -37.13 2.64 24.52
C LEU A 78 -36.19 3.75 24.01
N ASN A 79 -36.37 4.98 24.47
CA ASN A 79 -35.49 6.10 24.15
C ASN A 79 -34.09 5.87 24.72
N LYS A 80 -33.99 5.35 25.95
CA LYS A 80 -32.70 4.94 26.50
C LYS A 80 -31.99 3.92 25.61
N LEU A 81 -32.68 2.85 25.20
CA LEU A 81 -32.08 1.86 24.28
C LEU A 81 -31.61 2.49 22.97
N ARG A 82 -32.37 3.45 22.41
CA ARG A 82 -31.95 4.17 21.20
C ARG A 82 -30.70 5.02 21.45
N ASN A 83 -30.66 5.75 22.55
CA ASN A 83 -29.51 6.59 22.90
C ASN A 83 -28.25 5.75 23.14
N ASP A 84 -28.37 4.65 23.88
CA ASP A 84 -27.27 3.72 24.17
C ASP A 84 -26.75 3.11 22.84
N ALA A 85 -27.67 2.70 21.95
CA ALA A 85 -27.32 2.18 20.62
C ALA A 85 -26.68 3.24 19.70
N GLU A 86 -27.15 4.49 19.76
CA GLU A 86 -26.57 5.61 19.02
C GLU A 86 -25.14 5.91 19.51
N GLU A 87 -24.92 5.92 20.82
CA GLU A 87 -23.59 6.09 21.43
C GLU A 87 -22.62 5.00 20.98
N ILE A 88 -23.04 3.72 21.06
CA ILE A 88 -22.22 2.58 20.60
C ILE A 88 -21.88 2.72 19.11
N LEU A 89 -22.86 3.13 18.28
CA LEU A 89 -22.63 3.31 16.85
C LEU A 89 -21.61 4.43 16.58
N TYR A 90 -21.68 5.55 17.31
CA TYR A 90 -20.71 6.62 17.16
C TYR A 90 -19.30 6.20 17.58
N VAL A 91 -19.16 5.55 18.74
CA VAL A 91 -17.85 5.05 19.21
C VAL A 91 -17.26 4.05 18.22
N PHE A 92 -18.09 3.14 17.69
CA PHE A 92 -17.65 2.21 16.65
C PHE A 92 -17.20 2.93 15.36
N ALA A 93 -17.96 3.93 14.91
CA ALA A 93 -17.64 4.69 13.72
C ALA A 93 -16.34 5.50 13.88
N GLU A 94 -16.09 6.05 15.07
CA GLU A 94 -14.86 6.76 15.42
C GLU A 94 -13.66 5.82 15.32
N HIS A 95 -13.68 4.68 16.02
CA HIS A 95 -12.58 3.71 15.96
C HIS A 95 -12.34 3.17 14.56
N TYR A 96 -13.41 2.87 13.81
CA TYR A 96 -13.27 2.42 12.43
C TYR A 96 -12.64 3.49 11.52
N ALA A 97 -12.98 4.76 11.72
CA ALA A 97 -12.40 5.86 10.96
C ALA A 97 -10.92 6.08 11.33
N GLU A 98 -10.57 5.98 12.61
CA GLU A 98 -9.18 6.04 13.08
C GLU A 98 -8.32 4.93 12.46
N ASP A 99 -8.78 3.67 12.55
CA ASP A 99 -8.09 2.51 11.97
C ASP A 99 -7.87 2.69 10.46
N ARG A 100 -8.88 3.17 9.74
CA ARG A 100 -8.78 3.41 8.29
C ARG A 100 -7.88 4.58 7.95
N ALA A 101 -7.86 5.62 8.76
CA ALA A 101 -6.96 6.75 8.58
C ALA A 101 -5.50 6.32 8.79
N GLU A 102 -5.23 5.47 9.80
CA GLU A 102 -3.90 4.91 10.04
C GLU A 102 -3.45 4.00 8.89
N GLU A 103 -4.31 3.09 8.41
CA GLU A 103 -4.04 2.25 7.23
C GLU A 103 -3.70 3.09 6.00
N ALA A 104 -4.53 4.11 5.69
CA ALA A 104 -4.32 4.99 4.56
C ALA A 104 -3.03 5.83 4.69
N TYR A 105 -2.70 6.28 5.89
CA TYR A 105 -1.45 6.99 6.17
C TYR A 105 -0.23 6.09 5.93
N ASN A 106 -0.27 4.86 6.44
CA ASN A 106 0.82 3.90 6.27
C ASN A 106 1.02 3.51 4.80
N GLU A 107 -0.08 3.30 4.05
CA GLU A 107 -0.03 3.03 2.61
C GLU A 107 0.55 4.22 1.83
N ALA A 108 0.15 5.45 2.17
CA ALA A 108 0.71 6.65 1.55
C ALA A 108 2.20 6.82 1.86
N LEU A 109 2.64 6.50 3.07
CA LEU A 109 4.05 6.54 3.47
C LEU A 109 4.87 5.52 2.68
N GLU A 110 4.40 4.27 2.57
CA GLU A 110 5.07 3.22 1.80
C GLU A 110 5.20 3.59 0.32
N ASN A 111 4.11 4.09 -0.29
CA ASN A 111 4.11 4.50 -1.69
C ASN A 111 5.08 5.67 -1.96
N ASN A 112 5.13 6.66 -1.06
CA ASN A 112 6.08 7.77 -1.17
C ASN A 112 7.52 7.28 -1.06
N LEU A 113 7.83 6.42 -0.07
CA LEU A 113 9.17 5.84 0.10
C LEU A 113 9.60 5.01 -1.12
N LEU A 114 8.72 4.17 -1.65
CA LEU A 114 9.00 3.37 -2.85
C LEU A 114 9.24 4.25 -4.09
N SER A 115 8.49 5.33 -4.25
CA SER A 115 8.64 6.25 -5.38
C SER A 115 9.99 6.99 -5.35
N GLU A 116 10.44 7.42 -4.17
CA GLU A 116 11.71 8.14 -4.00
C GLU A 116 12.90 7.21 -4.27
N VAL A 117 12.86 5.97 -3.75
CA VAL A 117 13.90 4.96 -4.00
C VAL A 117 13.98 4.62 -5.49
N LYS A 118 12.83 4.48 -6.17
CA LYS A 118 12.79 4.19 -7.61
C LYS A 118 13.36 5.35 -8.44
N ASN A 119 13.00 6.58 -8.10
CA ASN A 119 13.52 7.78 -8.78
C ASN A 119 15.04 7.91 -8.63
N GLN A 120 15.58 7.63 -7.43
CA GLN A 120 17.03 7.67 -7.20
C GLN A 120 17.77 6.58 -7.98
N LYS A 121 17.23 5.36 -8.02
CA LYS A 121 17.79 4.24 -8.79
C LYS A 121 17.81 4.53 -10.29
N ASP A 122 16.71 5.06 -10.83
CA ASP A 122 16.62 5.45 -12.24
C ASP A 122 17.57 6.61 -12.57
N GLY A 123 17.76 7.56 -11.64
CA GLY A 123 18.72 8.64 -11.78
C GLY A 123 20.16 8.14 -11.91
N TRP A 124 20.55 7.16 -11.09
CA TRP A 124 21.91 6.60 -11.12
C TRP A 124 22.17 5.79 -12.39
N ILE A 125 21.21 4.99 -12.85
CA ILE A 125 21.32 4.24 -14.11
C ILE A 125 21.40 5.21 -15.32
N LYS A 126 20.56 6.25 -15.35
CA LYS A 126 20.62 7.27 -16.40
C LYS A 126 21.95 8.02 -16.40
N ALA A 127 22.49 8.35 -15.22
CA ALA A 127 23.80 8.98 -15.09
C ALA A 127 24.93 8.07 -15.57
N ALA A 128 24.90 6.78 -15.21
CA ALA A 128 25.87 5.79 -15.67
C ALA A 128 25.85 5.63 -17.21
N PHE A 129 24.66 5.52 -17.82
CA PHE A 129 24.55 5.46 -19.29
C PHE A 129 25.04 6.74 -19.98
N LYS A 130 24.72 7.93 -19.44
CA LYS A 130 25.24 9.20 -19.97
C LYS A 130 26.76 9.28 -19.88
N GLY A 131 27.35 8.83 -18.76
CA GLY A 131 28.79 8.76 -18.58
C GLY A 131 29.46 7.79 -19.57
N ALA A 132 28.88 6.61 -19.73
CA ALA A 132 29.36 5.62 -20.70
C ALA A 132 29.31 6.17 -22.14
N LEU A 133 28.21 6.81 -22.54
CA LEU A 133 28.09 7.43 -23.86
C LEU A 133 29.16 8.49 -24.11
N GLY A 134 29.40 9.36 -23.12
CA GLY A 134 30.46 10.38 -23.19
C GLY A 134 31.85 9.76 -23.38
N SER A 135 32.15 8.67 -22.67
CA SER A 135 33.43 7.96 -22.80
C SER A 135 33.63 7.31 -24.17
N ILE A 136 32.56 6.78 -24.77
CA ILE A 136 32.60 6.21 -26.12
C ILE A 136 32.86 7.31 -27.16
N VAL A 137 32.12 8.42 -27.09
CA VAL A 137 32.31 9.56 -28.00
C VAL A 137 33.73 10.13 -27.89
N PHE A 138 34.24 10.31 -26.67
CA PHE A 138 35.60 10.77 -26.45
C PHE A 138 36.65 9.79 -27.01
N SER A 139 36.46 8.49 -26.80
CA SER A 139 37.37 7.47 -27.33
C SER A 139 37.40 7.45 -28.85
N ILE A 140 36.24 7.60 -29.49
CA ILE A 140 36.14 7.73 -30.96
C ILE A 140 36.87 8.99 -31.43
N PHE A 141 36.65 10.12 -30.76
CA PHE A 141 37.32 11.38 -31.11
C PHE A 141 38.85 11.26 -31.00
N VAL A 142 39.36 10.72 -29.88
CA VAL A 142 40.79 10.47 -29.69
C VAL A 142 41.33 9.55 -30.77
N PHE A 143 40.62 8.47 -31.11
CA PHE A 143 41.02 7.56 -32.18
C PHE A 143 41.16 8.29 -33.54
N PHE A 144 40.21 9.15 -33.91
CA PHE A 144 40.32 9.93 -35.14
C PHE A 144 41.48 10.92 -35.12
N VAL A 145 41.70 11.61 -33.99
CA VAL A 145 42.86 12.51 -33.83
C VAL A 145 44.16 11.72 -33.97
N SER A 146 44.25 10.56 -33.33
CA SER A 146 45.41 9.65 -33.45
C SER A 146 45.65 9.23 -34.90
N LEU A 147 44.59 8.88 -35.63
CA LEU A 147 44.66 8.49 -37.03
C LEU A 147 45.19 9.65 -37.91
N VAL A 148 44.67 10.87 -37.73
CA VAL A 148 45.11 12.06 -38.48
C VAL A 148 46.58 12.36 -38.19
N ILE A 149 47.03 12.34 -36.93
CA ILE A 149 48.44 12.53 -36.56
C ILE A 149 49.31 11.44 -37.18
N SER A 150 48.83 10.19 -37.17
CA SER A 150 49.55 9.05 -37.74
C SER A 150 49.77 9.21 -39.25
N PHE A 151 48.78 9.71 -40.00
CA PHE A 151 48.90 9.97 -41.43
C PHE A 151 49.72 11.22 -41.76
N ALA A 152 49.54 12.31 -41.00
CA ALA A 152 50.25 13.57 -41.26
C ALA A 152 51.76 13.48 -40.93
N ASN A 153 52.14 12.69 -39.93
CA ASN A 153 53.52 12.54 -39.49
C ASN A 153 53.90 11.05 -39.32
N PRO A 154 54.09 10.31 -40.43
CA PRO A 154 54.33 8.87 -40.40
C PRO A 154 55.62 8.46 -39.69
N ASP A 155 56.62 9.33 -39.66
CA ASP A 155 57.92 9.07 -39.03
C ASP A 155 57.99 9.45 -37.55
N SER A 156 56.92 10.03 -36.98
CA SER A 156 56.87 10.31 -35.55
C SER A 156 56.84 9.03 -34.73
N ASN A 157 57.45 9.07 -33.53
CA ASN A 157 57.41 7.94 -32.58
C ASN A 157 55.95 7.53 -32.23
N TYR A 158 55.04 8.50 -32.22
CA TYR A 158 53.61 8.27 -31.99
C TYR A 158 52.93 7.51 -33.14
N SER A 159 53.21 7.88 -34.40
CA SER A 159 52.65 7.20 -35.58
C SER A 159 53.13 5.75 -35.68
N ARG A 160 54.41 5.49 -35.40
CA ARG A 160 54.97 4.12 -35.39
C ARG A 160 54.30 3.23 -34.34
N LEU A 161 54.05 3.76 -33.14
CA LEU A 161 53.32 3.06 -32.09
C LEU A 161 51.87 2.76 -32.49
N PHE A 162 51.17 3.73 -33.08
CA PHE A 162 49.79 3.51 -33.55
C PHE A 162 49.71 2.48 -34.68
N GLN A 163 50.64 2.54 -35.65
CA GLN A 163 50.76 1.53 -36.72
C GLN A 163 51.14 0.14 -36.20
N PHE A 164 51.92 0.05 -35.11
CA PHE A 164 52.19 -1.22 -34.44
C PHE A 164 50.91 -1.81 -33.83
N ILE A 165 50.18 -1.01 -33.05
CA ILE A 165 48.97 -1.47 -32.34
C ILE A 165 47.82 -1.82 -33.31
N VAL A 166 47.60 -1.01 -34.36
CA VAL A 166 46.45 -1.14 -35.26
C VAL A 166 46.81 -1.85 -36.57
N GLY A 167 48.00 -1.62 -37.10
CA GLY A 167 48.42 -2.10 -38.42
C GLY A 167 49.18 -3.43 -38.42
N GLY A 168 49.45 -4.03 -37.25
CA GLY A 168 50.10 -5.34 -37.13
C GLY A 168 51.51 -5.41 -37.71
N LYS A 169 52.20 -4.28 -37.86
CA LYS A 169 53.59 -4.28 -38.35
C LYS A 169 54.52 -4.79 -37.25
N GLU A 170 55.18 -5.91 -37.50
CA GLU A 170 56.25 -6.39 -36.64
C GLU A 170 57.46 -5.46 -36.78
N PHE A 171 57.76 -4.70 -35.71
CA PHE A 171 59.05 -4.06 -35.58
C PHE A 171 59.99 -5.04 -34.89
N VAL A 172 61.18 -5.24 -35.47
CA VAL A 172 62.25 -5.97 -34.79
C VAL A 172 62.70 -5.12 -33.62
N ILE A 173 62.31 -5.50 -32.40
CA ILE A 173 62.83 -4.91 -31.17
C ILE A 173 64.27 -5.42 -31.04
N LEU A 174 65.22 -4.57 -31.37
CA LEU A 174 66.63 -4.86 -31.19
C LEU A 174 66.98 -4.71 -29.70
N PRO A 175 67.64 -5.71 -29.08
CA PRO A 175 68.11 -5.57 -27.71
C PRO A 175 69.12 -4.42 -27.62
N SER A 176 69.28 -3.79 -26.45
CA SER A 176 70.11 -2.58 -26.28
C SER A 176 71.60 -2.78 -26.61
N ASN A 177 72.04 -4.02 -26.76
CA ASN A 177 73.38 -4.42 -27.17
C ASN A 177 73.46 -4.90 -28.64
N ASP A 178 72.40 -4.71 -29.44
CA ASP A 178 72.42 -5.08 -30.86
C ASP A 178 73.33 -4.12 -31.64
N CYS A 179 74.27 -4.69 -32.39
CA CYS A 179 75.28 -3.97 -33.16
C CYS A 179 74.67 -3.06 -34.24
N ARG A 180 73.40 -3.28 -34.64
CA ARG A 180 72.68 -2.42 -35.60
C ARG A 180 72.31 -1.05 -35.02
N LEU A 181 72.43 -0.86 -33.71
CA LEU A 181 72.17 0.40 -33.03
C LEU A 181 73.43 1.27 -32.87
N THR A 182 74.62 0.74 -33.17
CA THR A 182 75.90 1.47 -33.10
C THR A 182 76.31 2.02 -34.47
N PRO A 183 76.83 3.27 -34.54
CA PRO A 183 77.14 3.94 -35.81
C PRO A 183 78.40 3.39 -36.53
N ASP A 184 79.16 2.51 -35.90
CA ASP A 184 80.36 1.93 -36.48
C ASP A 184 80.01 0.69 -37.33
N LEU A 185 80.14 0.87 -38.65
CA LEU A 185 79.75 -0.10 -39.69
C LEU A 185 80.52 -1.44 -39.70
N GLU A 186 81.48 -1.64 -38.79
CA GLU A 186 82.31 -2.85 -38.72
C GLU A 186 81.79 -3.90 -37.71
N ALA A 187 80.79 -3.58 -36.88
CA ALA A 187 80.38 -4.44 -35.77
C ALA A 187 79.32 -5.51 -36.10
N CYS A 188 78.72 -5.49 -37.29
CA CYS A 188 77.77 -6.51 -37.74
C CYS A 188 78.22 -7.16 -39.06
N GLN A 189 79.18 -8.08 -39.00
CA GLN A 189 79.45 -9.06 -40.07
C GLN A 189 79.25 -10.47 -39.55
#